data_AF-A0A0H4QNS4-F1
#
_entry.id   AF-A0A0H4QNS4-F1
#
_cell.length_a   1.000
_cell.length_b   1.000
_cell.length_c   1.000
_cell.angle_alpha   90.00
_cell.angle_beta   90.00
_cell.angle_gamma   90.00
#
_symmetry.space_group_name_H-M   'P 1'
#
loop_
_entity.id
_entity.type
_entity.pdbx_description
1 polymer ?
#
loop_
_entity_poly.entity_id
_entity_poly.type
_entity_poly.pdbx_seq_one_letter_code
_entity_poly.pdbx_strand_id
1 'polypeptide(L)' 'MTVKIRKVGNSNTLTVPNNIEPLAEEYDVFQSREGLIIYSPVGPNPFDDEEFIEKYKHQEKDLFGGYLVGKELPD' A
#
# COMPACT_ATOMS: atom_id res chain seq x y z
N MET A 1 -4.14 8.63 -22.30
CA MET A 1 -2.67 8.68 -22.51
C MET A 1 -2.19 7.26 -22.73
N THR A 2 -1.24 7.04 -23.62
CA THR A 2 -0.83 5.70 -24.04
C THR A 2 0.69 5.67 -24.15
N VAL A 3 1.31 4.69 -23.51
CA VAL A 3 2.76 4.47 -23.56
C VAL A 3 3.04 3.20 -24.35
N LYS A 4 4.22 3.13 -24.97
CA LYS A 4 4.67 1.95 -25.71
C LYS A 4 5.79 1.26 -24.94
N ILE A 5 5.74 -0.06 -24.89
CA ILE A 5 6.85 -0.87 -24.38
C ILE A 5 8.09 -0.62 -25.24
N ARG A 6 9.23 -0.43 -24.59
CA ARG A 6 10.54 -0.32 -25.24
C ARG A 6 11.46 -1.42 -24.74
N LYS A 7 12.34 -1.92 -25.61
CA LYS A 7 13.38 -2.86 -25.23
C LYS A 7 14.62 -2.10 -24.77
N VAL A 8 15.08 -2.37 -23.56
CA VAL A 8 16.32 -1.82 -22.98
C VAL A 8 17.17 -2.99 -22.51
N GLY A 9 18.28 -3.24 -23.21
CA GLY A 9 19.07 -4.45 -23.02
C GLY A 9 18.24 -5.70 -23.30
N ASN A 10 18.12 -6.56 -22.28
CA ASN A 10 17.33 -7.80 -22.34
C ASN A 10 15.92 -7.67 -21.73
N SER A 11 15.52 -6.46 -21.31
CA SER A 11 14.26 -6.23 -20.61
C SER A 11 13.30 -5.36 -21.42
N ASN A 12 12.02 -5.50 -21.12
CA ASN A 12 10.95 -4.62 -21.62
C ASN A 12 10.62 -3.58 -20.55
N THR A 13 10.52 -2.31 -20.94
CA THR A 13 10.29 -1.19 -20.03
C THR A 13 9.13 -0.34 -20.51
N LEU A 14 8.27 0.06 -19.58
CA LEU A 14 7.22 1.06 -19.78
C LEU A 14 7.67 2.38 -19.16
N THR A 15 7.56 3.47 -19.92
CA THR A 15 7.89 4.81 -19.41
C THR A 15 6.76 5.33 -18.55
N VAL A 16 7.08 5.83 -17.35
CA VAL A 16 6.12 6.60 -16.55
C VAL A 16 5.97 8.00 -17.14
N PRO A 17 4.76 8.43 -17.51
CA PRO A 17 4.54 9.77 -18.05
C PRO A 17 4.74 10.89 -17.02
N ASN A 18 5.20 12.06 -17.48
CA ASN A 18 5.62 13.18 -16.60
C ASN A 18 4.52 13.78 -15.70
N ASN A 19 3.25 13.48 -15.95
CA ASN A 19 2.14 13.94 -15.12
C ASN A 19 1.83 12.99 -13.95
N ILE A 20 2.54 11.85 -13.87
CA ILE A 20 2.47 10.92 -12.75
C ILE A 20 3.74 11.10 -11.94
N GLU A 21 3.59 11.48 -10.68
CA GLU A 21 4.69 11.59 -9.71
C GLU A 21 4.78 10.27 -8.93
N PRO A 22 5.83 9.45 -9.17
CA PRO A 22 6.02 8.21 -8.42
C PRO A 22 6.28 8.52 -6.95
N LEU A 23 5.58 7.80 -6.05
CA LEU A 23 5.74 7.96 -4.60
C LEU A 23 6.86 7.08 -4.02
N ALA A 24 7.36 6.12 -4.81
CA ALA A 24 8.43 5.21 -4.46
C ALA A 24 9.36 4.97 -5.66
N GLU A 25 10.56 4.46 -5.39
CA GLU A 25 11.54 4.04 -6.40
C GLU A 25 11.36 2.56 -6.79
N GLU A 26 10.84 1.74 -5.87
CA GLU A 26 10.66 0.30 -6.04
C GLU A 26 9.18 -0.08 -6.05
N TYR A 27 8.83 -1.10 -6.85
CA TYR A 27 7.45 -1.56 -7.00
C TYR A 27 7.38 -3.07 -7.13
N ASP A 28 6.42 -3.67 -6.45
CA ASP A 28 5.98 -5.03 -6.73
C ASP A 28 5.11 -5.06 -7.99
N VAL A 29 5.36 -6.05 -8.85
CA VAL A 29 4.73 -6.15 -10.17
C VAL A 29 3.89 -7.41 -10.27
N PHE A 30 2.61 -7.25 -10.57
CA PHE A 30 1.68 -8.37 -10.72
C PHE A 30 0.89 -8.24 -12.02
N GLN A 31 0.59 -9.39 -12.64
CA GLN A 31 -0.31 -9.47 -13.77
C GLN A 31 -1.65 -10.05 -13.31
N SER A 32 -2.72 -9.27 -13.44
CA SER A 32 -4.07 -9.75 -13.19
C SER A 32 -4.52 -10.75 -14.26
N ARG A 33 -5.60 -11.49 -13.98
CA ARG A 33 -6.21 -12.43 -14.95
C ARG A 33 -6.65 -11.75 -16.25
N GLU A 34 -7.00 -10.47 -16.21
CA GLU A 34 -7.41 -9.68 -17.37
C GLU A 34 -6.22 -9.11 -18.15
N GLY A 35 -4.99 -9.41 -17.72
CA GLY A 35 -3.77 -8.94 -18.36
C GLY A 35 -3.33 -7.53 -17.93
N LEU A 36 -4.01 -6.92 -16.96
CA LEU A 36 -3.56 -5.66 -16.35
C LEU A 36 -2.24 -5.90 -15.61
N ILE A 37 -1.25 -5.04 -15.86
CA ILE A 37 0.02 -5.01 -15.12
C ILE A 37 -0.12 -3.95 -14.04
N ILE A 38 -0.04 -4.37 -12.78
CA ILE A 38 -0.20 -3.51 -11.61
C ILE A 38 1.17 -3.35 -10.95
N TYR A 39 1.53 -2.10 -10.66
CA TYR A 39 2.73 -1.72 -9.94
C TYR A 39 2.31 -1.16 -8.58
N SER A 40 2.65 -1.84 -7.50
CA SER A 40 2.39 -1.39 -6.13
C SER A 40 3.68 -0.85 -5.52
N PRO A 41 3.73 0.41 -5.04
CA PRO A 41 4.95 0.96 -4.46
C PRO A 41 5.38 0.13 -3.24
N VAL A 42 6.66 -0.22 -3.20
CA VAL A 42 7.28 -0.78 -2.00
C VAL A 42 7.60 0.38 -1.07
N GLY A 43 7.10 0.31 0.15
CA GLY A 43 7.29 1.35 1.15
C GLY A 43 7.12 0.80 2.56
N PRO A 44 7.48 1.59 3.58
CA PRO A 44 7.28 1.20 4.97
C PRO A 44 5.79 0.99 5.22
N ASN A 45 5.45 -0.22 5.68
CA ASN A 45 4.09 -0.55 6.05
C ASN A 45 3.78 0.14 7.39
N PRO A 46 2.81 1.08 7.43
CA PRO A 46 2.47 1.76 8.68
C PRO A 46 1.90 0.79 9.74
N PHE A 47 1.43 -0.40 9.34
CA PHE A 47 0.97 -1.42 10.27
C PHE A 47 2.09 -2.24 10.92
N ASP A 48 3.33 -2.08 10.45
CA ASP A 48 4.53 -2.67 11.05
C ASP A 48 5.36 -1.61 11.80
N ASP A 49 4.95 -0.34 11.78
CA ASP A 49 5.63 0.78 12.44
C ASP A 49 5.13 0.92 13.88
N GLU A 50 6.02 0.67 14.85
CA GLU A 50 5.72 0.73 16.28
C GLU A 50 5.19 2.11 16.71
N GLU A 51 5.71 3.21 16.13
CA GLU A 51 5.26 4.57 16.45
C GLU A 51 3.84 4.83 15.90
N PHE A 52 3.56 4.32 14.70
CA PHE A 52 2.23 4.40 14.11
C PHE A 52 1.23 3.57 14.94
N ILE A 53 1.59 2.35 15.33
CA ILE A 53 0.76 1.48 16.15
C ILE A 53 0.47 2.16 17.50
N GLU A 54 1.48 2.68 18.20
CA GLU A 54 1.31 3.31 19.50
C GLU A 54 0.42 4.55 19.43
N LYS A 55 0.61 5.40 18.41
CA LYS A 55 -0.18 6.62 18.19
C LYS A 55 -1.67 6.34 17.97
N TYR A 56 -2.01 5.23 17.30
CA TYR A 56 -3.39 4.90 16.95
C TYR A 56 -4.01 3.79 17.81
N LYS A 57 -3.26 3.22 18.76
CA LYS A 57 -3.69 2.15 19.69
C LYS A 57 -4.94 2.45 20.52
N HIS A 58 -5.27 3.73 20.71
CA HIS A 58 -6.31 4.18 21.64
C HIS A 58 -7.41 5.05 21.00
N GLN A 59 -7.50 5.13 19.66
CA GLN A 59 -8.48 6.00 18.99
C GLN A 59 -9.78 5.30 18.58
N GLU A 60 -9.88 3.98 18.69
CA GLU A 60 -11.14 3.28 18.44
C GLU A 60 -12.01 3.30 19.70
N LYS A 61 -12.93 4.28 19.77
CA LYS A 61 -14.20 4.02 20.46
C LYS A 61 -14.98 3.08 19.56
N ASP A 62 -15.19 1.85 20.01
CA ASP A 62 -16.07 0.86 19.39
C ASP A 62 -17.36 1.54 18.89
N LEU A 63 -17.51 1.66 17.57
CA LEU A 63 -18.77 2.13 16.97
C LEU A 63 -19.82 1.03 16.84
N PHE A 64 -19.44 -0.22 17.15
CA PHE A 64 -20.36 -1.34 17.26
C PHE A 64 -20.47 -1.74 18.73
N GLY A 65 -21.50 -1.24 19.40
CA GLY A 65 -21.87 -1.66 20.74
C GLY A 65 -22.22 -3.15 20.76
N GLY A 66 -21.22 -3.97 21.07
CA GLY A 66 -21.35 -5.34 21.54
C GLY A 66 -20.65 -5.46 22.89
N TYR A 67 -21.23 -6.24 23.81
CA TYR A 67 -20.73 -6.36 25.18
C TYR A 67 -19.25 -6.75 25.23
N LEU A 68 -18.46 -5.95 25.95
CA LEU A 68 -17.10 -6.28 26.35
C LEU A 68 -17.14 -7.40 27.39
N VAL A 69 -16.76 -8.62 26.99
CA VAL A 69 -16.63 -9.75 27.93
C VAL A 69 -15.20 -9.79 28.47
N GLY A 70 -14.99 -9.18 29.64
CA GLY A 70 -13.89 -9.51 30.54
C GLY A 70 -12.51 -8.91 30.24
N LYS A 71 -12.40 -7.87 29.40
CA LYS A 71 -11.14 -7.14 29.15
C LYS A 71 -11.33 -5.62 29.07
N GLU A 72 -12.09 -5.04 29.98
CA GLU A 72 -12.10 -3.58 30.12
C GLU A 72 -10.85 -3.15 30.90
N LEU A 73 -10.11 -2.19 30.33
CA LEU A 73 -8.98 -1.54 31.01
C LEU A 73 -9.54 -0.74 32.20
N PRO A 74 -9.00 -0.89 33.42
CA PRO A 74 -9.41 -0.07 34.54
C PRO A 74 -8.94 1.38 34.34
N ASP A 75 -9.76 2.33 34.76
CA ASP A 75 -9.43 3.76 34.86
C ASP A 75 -8.14 4.01 35.66
#